data_AF-A0A933IHV0-F1
#
_entry.id   AF-A0A933IHV0-F1
#
_cell.length_a   1.000
_cell.length_b   1.000
_cell.length_c   1.000
_cell.angle_alpha   90.00
_cell.angle_beta   90.00
_cell.angle_gamma   90.00
#
_symmetry.space_group_name_H-M   'P 1'
#
loop_
_entity.id
_entity.type
_entity.pdbx_description
1 polymer ?
#
loop_
_entity_poly.entity_id
_entity_poly.type
_entity_poly.pdbx_seq_one_letter_code
_entity_poly.pdbx_strand_id
1 'polypeptide(L)'
;MKPPRLGVALAPALLLAGLFSPSATRAADAPRARSAGERVALAKGCGACHALPGEPRGKKPGPSFLAPASPQPASEVLRRLWNHIPGMRQHFLARGLAWPVIQSQEMADLLTFLGMQPGLGRPPNLDRGRVLLLQKGCLKCHALAGEGARVAPDLARFRQFGSPVPLAAALWNHVPAMLDRIDESGIPYPVFQEGEMVDLLGFLSAFADVSH
;
A
#
# COMPACT_ATOMS: atom_id res chain seq x y z
N MET A 1 -5.77 -74.62 -30.35
CA MET A 1 -4.59 -74.53 -29.47
C MET A 1 -4.43 -73.06 -29.06
N LYS A 2 -4.46 -72.76 -27.76
CA LYS A 2 -4.51 -71.39 -27.20
C LYS A 2 -3.18 -71.14 -26.47
N PRO A 3 -2.45 -70.03 -26.70
CA PRO A 3 -1.21 -69.78 -25.97
C PRO A 3 -1.49 -69.21 -24.57
N PRO A 4 -0.56 -69.35 -23.61
CA PRO A 4 -0.76 -68.94 -22.23
C PRO A 4 -0.61 -67.42 -22.06
N ARG A 5 -1.35 -66.87 -21.09
CA ARG A 5 -1.22 -65.47 -20.66
C ARG A 5 -0.01 -65.36 -19.72
N LEU A 6 1.03 -64.62 -20.11
CA LEU A 6 2.02 -64.09 -19.17
C LEU A 6 1.44 -62.86 -18.48
N GLY A 7 1.39 -62.89 -17.15
CA GLY A 7 1.09 -61.72 -16.33
C GLY A 7 2.31 -60.82 -16.25
N VAL A 8 2.18 -59.58 -16.71
CA VAL A 8 3.14 -58.51 -16.46
C VAL A 8 2.71 -57.78 -15.19
N ALA A 9 3.47 -57.91 -14.12
CA ALA A 9 3.32 -57.10 -12.92
C ALA A 9 3.85 -55.70 -13.21
N LEU A 10 2.97 -54.69 -13.20
CA LEU A 10 3.38 -53.28 -13.15
C LEU A 10 3.82 -52.95 -11.72
N ALA A 11 5.10 -52.64 -11.55
CA ALA A 11 5.57 -51.91 -10.38
C ALA A 11 5.35 -50.39 -10.61
N PRO A 12 4.82 -49.63 -9.64
CA PRO A 12 4.65 -48.20 -9.81
C PRO A 12 5.99 -47.48 -9.59
N ALA A 13 6.43 -46.72 -10.59
CA ALA A 13 7.54 -45.79 -10.46
C ALA A 13 7.10 -44.59 -9.60
N LEU A 14 7.65 -44.47 -8.39
CA LEU A 14 7.51 -43.25 -7.59
C LEU A 14 8.31 -42.11 -8.22
N LEU A 15 7.60 -41.18 -8.87
CA LEU A 15 8.13 -39.85 -9.19
C LEU A 15 8.17 -39.02 -7.90
N LEU A 16 9.37 -38.84 -7.34
CA LEU A 16 9.64 -37.85 -6.29
C LEU A 16 9.54 -36.44 -6.90
N ALA A 17 8.34 -35.87 -6.87
CA ALA A 17 8.16 -34.44 -7.09
C ALA A 17 8.74 -33.70 -5.86
N GLY A 18 9.93 -33.11 -6.02
CA GLY A 18 10.56 -32.27 -5.01
C GLY A 18 9.66 -31.08 -4.66
N LEU A 19 9.18 -31.05 -3.43
CA LEU A 19 8.45 -29.93 -2.85
C LEU A 19 9.42 -28.76 -2.65
N PHE A 20 9.56 -27.89 -3.66
CA PHE A 20 10.10 -26.55 -3.45
C PHE A 20 9.09 -25.77 -2.60
N SER A 21 9.36 -25.69 -1.30
CA SER A 21 8.53 -24.94 -0.35
C SER A 21 8.83 -23.43 -0.49
N PRO A 22 7.89 -22.60 -1.00
CA PRO A 22 8.11 -21.15 -1.20
C PRO A 22 8.19 -20.35 0.12
N SER A 23 8.05 -20.99 1.27
CA SER A 23 7.97 -20.33 2.58
C SER A 23 9.34 -19.96 3.18
N ALA A 24 10.41 -20.69 2.84
CA ALA A 24 11.74 -20.44 3.41
C ALA A 24 12.44 -19.22 2.77
N THR A 25 12.16 -18.94 1.50
CA THR A 25 12.75 -17.80 0.76
C THR A 25 12.22 -16.46 1.25
N ARG A 26 10.90 -16.34 1.47
CA ARG A 26 10.26 -15.11 1.99
C ARG A 26 10.77 -14.67 3.36
N ALA A 27 11.11 -15.60 4.25
CA ALA A 27 11.61 -15.27 5.58
C ALA A 27 13.06 -14.76 5.55
N ALA A 28 13.90 -15.36 4.68
CA ALA A 28 15.29 -14.94 4.47
C ALA A 28 15.41 -13.58 3.76
N ASP A 29 14.42 -13.21 2.94
CA ASP A 29 14.40 -11.94 2.22
C ASP A 29 13.96 -10.74 3.08
N ALA A 30 13.26 -10.95 4.20
CA ALA A 30 12.71 -9.85 5.01
C ALA A 30 13.78 -8.90 5.60
N PRO A 31 14.92 -9.37 6.16
CA PRO A 31 16.00 -8.47 6.57
C PRO A 31 16.62 -7.70 5.41
N ARG A 32 16.78 -8.34 4.24
CA ARG A 32 17.33 -7.70 3.04
C ARG A 32 16.38 -6.65 2.46
N ALA A 33 15.09 -6.95 2.37
CA ALA A 33 14.05 -6.02 1.92
C ALA A 33 13.90 -4.83 2.88
N ARG A 34 14.00 -5.06 4.20
CA ARG A 34 14.02 -3.99 5.20
C ARG A 34 15.22 -3.05 5.02
N SER A 35 16.40 -3.61 4.73
CA SER A 35 17.58 -2.80 4.41
C SER A 35 17.40 -1.98 3.12
N ALA A 36 16.64 -2.50 2.13
CA ALA A 36 16.35 -1.77 0.91
C ALA A 36 15.45 -0.56 1.17
N GLY A 37 14.36 -0.73 1.92
CA GLY A 37 13.48 0.39 2.25
C GLY A 37 14.15 1.44 3.14
N GLU A 38 15.07 1.04 4.03
CA GLU A 38 15.89 1.99 4.79
C GLU A 38 16.79 2.83 3.86
N ARG A 39 17.43 2.20 2.87
CA ARG A 39 18.23 2.93 1.85
C ARG A 39 17.37 3.90 1.04
N VAL A 40 16.15 3.51 0.68
CA VAL A 40 15.22 4.42 0.00
C VAL A 40 14.84 5.58 0.92
N ALA A 41 14.53 5.33 2.20
CA ALA A 41 14.19 6.37 3.17
C ALA A 41 15.34 7.37 3.35
N LEU A 42 16.59 6.90 3.36
CA LEU A 42 17.79 7.73 3.36
C LEU A 42 17.90 8.55 2.06
N ALA A 43 17.82 7.89 0.90
CA ALA A 43 17.98 8.53 -0.41
C ALA A 43 16.89 9.56 -0.72
N LYS A 44 15.66 9.35 -0.25
CA LYS A 44 14.54 10.29 -0.39
C LYS A 44 14.48 11.35 0.70
N GLY A 45 15.44 11.35 1.64
CA GLY A 45 15.56 12.37 2.68
C GLY A 45 14.56 12.24 3.83
N CYS A 46 13.84 11.12 3.96
CA CYS A 46 12.91 10.88 5.06
C CYS A 46 13.60 10.98 6.42
N GLY A 47 14.90 10.62 6.47
CA GLY A 47 15.76 10.74 7.64
C GLY A 47 15.95 12.17 8.17
N ALA A 48 15.64 13.22 7.40
CA ALA A 48 15.71 14.59 7.90
C ALA A 48 14.69 14.86 9.03
N CYS A 49 13.56 14.16 9.00
CA CYS A 49 12.47 14.32 9.96
C CYS A 49 12.16 13.06 10.76
N HIS A 50 12.41 11.87 10.21
CA HIS A 50 12.17 10.60 10.90
C HIS A 50 13.48 10.02 11.42
N ALA A 51 13.47 9.52 12.67
CA ALA A 51 14.61 8.77 13.17
C ALA A 51 14.65 7.39 12.51
N LEU A 52 15.79 7.00 11.96
CA LEU A 52 16.06 5.70 11.34
C LEU A 52 16.45 4.66 12.39
N PRO A 53 16.45 3.36 12.03
CA PRO A 53 16.94 2.31 12.93
C PRO A 53 18.33 2.64 13.50
N GLY A 54 18.46 2.55 14.83
CA GLY A 54 19.70 2.87 15.54
C GLY A 54 19.89 4.35 15.90
N GLU A 55 19.07 5.26 15.37
CA GLU A 55 19.12 6.68 15.77
C GLU A 55 18.32 6.96 17.06
N PRO A 56 18.71 7.97 17.86
CA PRO A 56 17.98 8.38 19.05
C PRO A 56 16.52 8.80 18.74
N ARG A 57 15.58 8.27 19.53
CA ARG A 57 14.16 8.62 19.42
C ARG A 57 13.87 10.02 19.98
N GLY A 58 12.82 10.67 19.49
CA GLY A 58 12.32 11.95 20.01
C GLY A 58 13.19 13.18 19.72
N LYS A 59 14.28 13.03 18.95
CA LYS A 59 15.16 14.14 18.56
C LYS A 59 14.78 14.78 17.23
N LYS A 60 14.02 14.07 16.40
CA LYS A 60 13.53 14.54 15.11
C LYS A 60 12.02 14.78 15.20
N PRO A 61 11.45 15.71 14.39
CA PRO A 61 10.05 16.10 14.50
C PRO A 61 9.05 15.00 14.13
N GLY A 62 9.43 14.08 13.25
CA GLY A 62 8.62 12.95 12.84
C GLY A 62 8.75 11.74 13.77
N PRO A 63 7.74 10.84 13.79
CA PRO A 63 7.86 9.59 14.53
C PRO A 63 9.04 8.76 14.00
N SER A 64 9.73 8.08 14.91
CA SER A 64 10.83 7.18 14.54
C SER A 64 10.33 6.01 13.70
N PHE A 65 11.06 5.67 12.63
CA PHE A 65 10.90 4.40 11.93
C PHE A 65 11.48 3.29 12.81
N LEU A 66 10.62 2.72 13.65
CA LEU A 66 11.02 1.73 14.64
C LEU A 66 11.45 0.40 14.01
N ALA A 67 12.59 -0.12 14.47
CA ALA A 67 12.93 -1.53 14.36
C ALA A 67 12.71 -2.25 15.70
N PRO A 68 11.92 -3.34 15.75
CA PRO A 68 10.84 -3.72 14.81
C PRO A 68 9.47 -3.27 15.34
N ALA A 69 8.71 -2.53 14.52
CA ALA A 69 7.26 -2.44 14.66
C ALA A 69 6.63 -3.80 14.24
N SER A 70 5.59 -4.25 14.95
CA SER A 70 4.82 -5.43 14.55
C SER A 70 4.25 -5.24 13.15
N PRO A 71 4.34 -6.22 12.24
CA PRO A 71 3.74 -6.13 10.92
C PRO A 71 2.26 -5.75 11.00
N GLN A 72 1.82 -4.89 10.10
CA GLN A 72 0.45 -4.37 10.03
C GLN A 72 -0.13 -4.59 8.63
N PRO A 73 -1.45 -4.83 8.51
CA PRO A 73 -2.10 -4.92 7.20
C PRO A 73 -1.90 -3.64 6.39
N ALA A 74 -1.90 -3.76 5.07
CA ALA A 74 -1.69 -2.65 4.14
C ALA A 74 -2.63 -1.48 4.41
N SER A 75 -3.90 -1.77 4.71
CA SER A 75 -4.90 -0.77 5.09
C SER A 75 -4.48 0.07 6.30
N GLU A 76 -3.88 -0.51 7.32
CA GLU A 76 -3.48 0.20 8.54
C GLU A 76 -2.22 1.05 8.31
N VAL A 77 -1.23 0.51 7.59
CA VAL A 77 -0.03 1.28 7.21
C VAL A 77 -0.43 2.48 6.33
N LEU A 78 -1.25 2.25 5.30
CA LEU A 78 -1.73 3.30 4.40
C LEU A 78 -2.61 4.32 5.12
N ARG A 79 -3.44 3.90 6.09
CA ARG A 79 -4.23 4.80 6.94
C ARG A 79 -3.35 5.74 7.75
N ARG A 80 -2.33 5.21 8.43
CA ARG A 80 -1.40 6.00 9.23
C ARG A 80 -0.63 6.98 8.36
N LEU A 81 -0.12 6.51 7.22
CA LEU A 81 0.59 7.34 6.27
C LEU A 81 -0.30 8.47 5.76
N TRP A 82 -1.52 8.14 5.30
CA TRP A 82 -2.49 9.12 4.81
C TRP A 82 -2.81 10.19 5.85
N ASN A 83 -3.10 9.80 7.08
CA ASN A 83 -3.42 10.75 8.15
C ASN A 83 -2.20 11.59 8.56
N HIS A 84 -0.98 11.13 8.29
CA HIS A 84 0.26 11.84 8.61
C HIS A 84 0.66 12.89 7.55
N ILE A 85 0.14 12.78 6.32
CA ILE A 85 0.49 13.64 5.18
C ILE A 85 0.44 15.15 5.48
N PRO A 86 -0.64 15.71 6.09
CA PRO A 86 -0.69 17.16 6.32
C PRO A 86 0.45 17.66 7.22
N GLY A 87 0.80 16.88 8.25
CA GLY A 87 1.94 17.18 9.12
C GLY A 87 3.27 17.11 8.38
N MET A 88 3.45 16.10 7.51
CA MET A 88 4.63 16.05 6.64
C MET A 88 4.71 17.29 5.74
N ARG A 89 3.61 17.66 5.04
CA ARG A 89 3.58 18.85 4.17
C ARG A 89 3.99 20.11 4.91
N GLN A 90 3.51 20.33 6.13
CA GLN A 90 3.91 21.47 6.94
C GLN A 90 5.43 21.52 7.15
N HIS A 91 6.06 20.37 7.45
CA HIS A 91 7.50 20.29 7.62
C HIS A 91 8.28 20.48 6.31
N PHE A 92 7.79 19.95 5.18
CA PHE A 92 8.37 20.18 3.86
C PHE A 92 8.36 21.68 3.51
N LEU A 93 7.20 22.33 3.62
CA LEU A 93 7.05 23.77 3.33
C LEU A 93 7.92 24.62 4.25
N ALA A 94 7.88 24.40 5.56
CA ALA A 94 8.64 25.17 6.55
C ALA A 94 10.16 25.07 6.38
N ARG A 95 10.65 24.06 5.65
CA ARG A 95 12.09 23.81 5.43
C ARG A 95 12.51 24.03 3.97
N GLY A 96 11.59 24.46 3.09
CA GLY A 96 11.87 24.59 1.66
C GLY A 96 12.27 23.28 0.99
N LEU A 97 11.79 22.15 1.50
CA LEU A 97 12.07 20.83 0.95
C LEU A 97 11.04 20.47 -0.12
N ALA A 98 11.50 19.86 -1.21
CA ALA A 98 10.62 19.31 -2.23
C ALA A 98 9.99 17.99 -1.76
N TRP A 99 8.73 17.76 -2.10
CA TRP A 99 8.08 16.47 -1.89
C TRP A 99 8.75 15.41 -2.79
N PRO A 100 9.30 14.32 -2.23
CA PRO A 100 10.10 13.40 -3.03
C PRO A 100 9.23 12.56 -3.95
N VAL A 101 9.67 12.39 -5.20
CA VAL A 101 9.05 11.44 -6.13
C VAL A 101 9.51 10.03 -5.78
N ILE A 102 8.56 9.11 -5.63
CA ILE A 102 8.81 7.70 -5.28
C ILE A 102 8.35 6.80 -6.43
N GLN A 103 9.26 5.98 -6.95
CA GLN A 103 8.96 4.97 -7.96
C GLN A 103 8.26 3.75 -7.33
N SER A 104 7.59 2.93 -8.15
CA SER A 104 6.84 1.76 -7.65
C SER A 104 7.71 0.79 -6.84
N GLN A 105 8.95 0.51 -7.27
CA GLN A 105 9.86 -0.37 -6.53
C GLN A 105 10.32 0.28 -5.21
N GLU A 106 10.66 1.57 -5.24
CA GLU A 106 11.01 2.32 -4.04
C GLU A 106 9.87 2.33 -3.01
N MET A 107 8.62 2.45 -3.47
CA MET A 107 7.44 2.36 -2.62
C MET A 107 7.27 0.96 -2.04
N ALA A 108 7.53 -0.10 -2.82
CA ALA A 108 7.48 -1.47 -2.33
C ALA A 108 8.44 -1.65 -1.14
N ASP A 109 9.69 -1.22 -1.33
CA ASP A 109 10.75 -1.31 -0.34
C ASP A 109 10.41 -0.49 0.90
N LEU A 110 9.91 0.75 0.73
CA LEU A 110 9.46 1.61 1.83
C LEU A 110 8.32 0.99 2.63
N LEU A 111 7.28 0.45 1.96
CA LEU A 111 6.15 -0.15 2.66
C LEU A 111 6.58 -1.41 3.42
N THR A 112 7.49 -2.23 2.86
CA THR A 112 8.10 -3.34 3.60
C THR A 112 8.89 -2.84 4.81
N PHE A 113 9.69 -1.78 4.66
CA PHE A 113 10.43 -1.17 5.76
C PHE A 113 9.51 -0.62 6.86
N LEU A 114 8.36 -0.07 6.49
CA LEU A 114 7.31 0.39 7.41
C LEU A 114 6.50 -0.76 8.04
N GLY A 115 6.83 -2.02 7.75
CA GLY A 115 6.18 -3.19 8.34
C GLY A 115 4.84 -3.55 7.69
N MET A 116 4.60 -3.12 6.45
CA MET A 116 3.41 -3.53 5.71
C MET A 116 3.46 -5.02 5.38
N GLN A 117 2.42 -5.75 5.79
CA GLN A 117 2.13 -7.09 5.28
C GLN A 117 1.08 -7.03 4.15
N PRO A 118 1.11 -7.96 3.18
CA PRO A 118 0.08 -8.04 2.15
C PRO A 118 -1.33 -8.21 2.72
N GLY A 119 -2.32 -7.66 2.00
CA GLY A 119 -3.74 -7.79 2.34
C GLY A 119 -4.28 -6.67 3.24
N LEU A 120 -5.62 -6.56 3.28
CA LEU A 120 -6.32 -5.51 4.04
C LEU A 120 -6.53 -5.83 5.53
N GLY A 121 -6.09 -7.01 5.98
CA GLY A 121 -6.21 -7.45 7.38
C GLY A 121 -7.58 -8.03 7.75
N ARG A 122 -8.66 -7.57 7.13
CA ARG A 122 -10.01 -8.16 7.23
C ARG A 122 -10.79 -7.99 5.91
N PRO A 123 -11.89 -8.73 5.70
CA PRO A 123 -12.81 -8.45 4.61
C PRO A 123 -13.36 -7.01 4.69
N PRO A 124 -13.45 -6.28 3.56
CA PRO A 124 -14.01 -4.94 3.53
C PRO A 124 -15.54 -4.95 3.56
N ASN A 125 -16.13 -3.93 4.18
CA ASN A 125 -17.54 -3.61 4.05
C ASN A 125 -17.70 -2.59 2.91
N LEU A 126 -18.18 -3.05 1.76
CA LEU A 126 -18.25 -2.23 0.55
C LEU A 126 -19.29 -1.09 0.65
N ASP A 127 -20.40 -1.31 1.34
CA ASP A 127 -21.42 -0.27 1.56
C ASP A 127 -20.87 0.85 2.42
N ARG A 128 -20.16 0.51 3.51
CA ARG A 128 -19.45 1.49 4.32
C ARG A 128 -18.37 2.21 3.50
N GLY A 129 -17.64 1.51 2.64
CA GLY A 129 -16.66 2.11 1.73
C GLY A 129 -17.28 3.15 0.79
N ARG A 130 -18.45 2.84 0.20
CA ARG A 130 -19.23 3.78 -0.62
C ARG A 130 -19.64 5.02 0.18
N VAL A 131 -20.16 4.84 1.39
CA VAL A 131 -20.56 5.96 2.26
C VAL A 131 -19.34 6.82 2.61
N LEU A 132 -18.20 6.21 2.93
CA LEU A 132 -16.96 6.92 3.24
C LEU A 132 -16.49 7.77 2.06
N LEU A 133 -16.57 7.28 0.82
CA LEU A 133 -16.20 8.04 -0.37
C LEU A 133 -16.97 9.37 -0.46
N LEU A 134 -18.27 9.33 -0.17
CA LEU A 134 -19.15 10.50 -0.15
C LEU A 134 -18.85 11.41 1.04
N GLN A 135 -18.83 10.86 2.26
CA GLN A 135 -18.67 11.61 3.50
C GLN A 135 -17.29 12.27 3.63
N LYS A 136 -16.23 11.61 3.16
CA LYS A 136 -14.86 12.16 3.15
C LYS A 136 -14.65 13.15 1.99
N GLY A 137 -15.68 13.40 1.18
CA GLY A 137 -15.67 14.44 0.15
C GLY A 137 -14.83 14.12 -1.08
N CYS A 138 -14.47 12.85 -1.30
CA CYS A 138 -13.62 12.45 -2.43
C CYS A 138 -14.22 12.87 -3.78
N LEU A 139 -15.55 12.75 -3.91
CA LEU A 139 -16.28 13.09 -5.14
C LEU A 139 -16.43 14.61 -5.39
N LYS A 140 -15.97 15.47 -4.47
CA LYS A 140 -15.93 16.93 -4.70
C LYS A 140 -14.87 17.33 -5.71
N CYS A 141 -13.85 16.50 -5.91
CA CYS A 141 -12.82 16.72 -6.93
C CYS A 141 -12.72 15.56 -7.91
N HIS A 142 -12.92 14.32 -7.46
CA HIS A 142 -12.83 13.14 -8.29
C HIS A 142 -14.19 12.73 -8.85
N ALA A 143 -14.16 12.10 -10.02
CA ALA A 143 -15.27 11.32 -10.53
C ALA A 143 -15.11 9.85 -10.10
N LEU A 144 -16.19 9.10 -10.15
CA LEU A 144 -16.22 7.66 -10.07
C LEU A 144 -17.03 7.13 -11.25
N ALA A 145 -16.35 6.50 -12.22
CA ALA A 145 -16.95 6.02 -13.46
C ALA A 145 -17.71 7.13 -14.22
N GLY A 146 -17.10 8.31 -14.31
CA GLY A 146 -17.64 9.48 -15.00
C GLY A 146 -18.62 10.31 -14.18
N GLU A 147 -19.07 9.85 -13.02
CA GLU A 147 -19.99 10.57 -12.13
C GLU A 147 -19.25 11.33 -11.02
N GLY A 148 -19.65 12.57 -10.74
CA GLY A 148 -18.98 13.43 -9.76
C GLY A 148 -18.16 14.55 -10.41
N ALA A 149 -17.28 15.18 -9.64
CA ALA A 149 -16.47 16.28 -10.14
C ALA A 149 -15.33 15.78 -11.04
N ARG A 150 -15.08 16.43 -12.17
CA ARG A 150 -14.03 16.02 -13.12
C ARG A 150 -12.77 16.88 -13.04
N VAL A 151 -12.44 17.31 -11.82
CA VAL A 151 -11.29 18.16 -11.53
C VAL A 151 -10.02 17.32 -11.40
N ALA A 152 -10.15 16.16 -10.76
CA ALA A 152 -9.07 15.20 -10.51
C ALA A 152 -9.33 13.89 -11.28
N PRO A 153 -8.30 13.02 -11.45
CA PRO A 153 -8.45 11.77 -12.18
C PRO A 153 -9.59 10.89 -11.64
N ASP A 154 -10.32 10.23 -12.53
CA ASP A 154 -11.42 9.35 -12.16
C ASP A 154 -10.93 8.19 -11.26
N LEU A 155 -11.61 7.99 -10.13
CA LEU A 155 -11.29 6.95 -9.16
C LEU A 155 -11.63 5.54 -9.66
N ALA A 156 -12.41 5.38 -10.72
CA ALA A 156 -12.57 4.09 -11.39
C ALA A 156 -11.25 3.57 -11.98
N ARG A 157 -10.28 4.47 -12.23
CA ARG A 157 -8.92 4.10 -12.67
C ARG A 157 -8.13 3.37 -11.59
N PHE A 158 -8.61 3.31 -10.35
CA PHE A 158 -7.96 2.63 -9.24
C PHE A 158 -7.61 1.16 -9.57
N ARG A 159 -8.43 0.50 -10.41
CA ARG A 159 -8.18 -0.85 -10.92
C ARG A 159 -6.86 -1.02 -11.66
N GLN A 160 -6.40 0.02 -12.37
CA GLN A 160 -5.19 -0.06 -13.21
C GLN A 160 -3.93 -0.38 -12.39
N PHE A 161 -3.99 -0.18 -11.07
CA PHE A 161 -2.86 -0.43 -10.18
C PHE A 161 -2.75 -1.90 -9.73
N GLY A 162 -3.85 -2.67 -9.71
CA GLY A 162 -3.88 -4.11 -9.44
C GLY A 162 -3.32 -4.60 -8.09
N SER A 163 -2.63 -3.74 -7.34
CA SER A 163 -2.03 -4.03 -6.04
C SER A 163 -1.80 -2.74 -5.23
N PRO A 164 -1.63 -2.83 -3.89
CA PRO A 164 -1.48 -1.64 -3.04
C PRO A 164 -0.22 -0.79 -3.31
N VAL A 165 0.85 -1.38 -3.84
CA VAL A 165 2.16 -0.72 -4.02
C VAL A 165 2.16 0.37 -5.11
N PRO A 166 1.84 0.07 -6.39
CA PRO A 166 1.83 1.09 -7.44
C PRO A 166 0.75 2.14 -7.20
N LEU A 167 -0.37 1.77 -6.55
CA LEU A 167 -1.35 2.72 -6.06
C LEU A 167 -0.74 3.68 -5.04
N ALA A 168 -0.07 3.16 -3.99
CA ALA A 168 0.54 4.00 -2.97
C ALA A 168 1.59 4.94 -3.56
N ALA A 169 2.39 4.47 -4.52
CA ALA A 169 3.38 5.29 -5.22
C ALA A 169 2.72 6.42 -6.02
N ALA A 170 1.71 6.09 -6.83
CA ALA A 170 0.98 7.08 -7.62
C ALA A 170 0.27 8.10 -6.71
N LEU A 171 -0.37 7.63 -5.64
CA LEU A 171 -1.04 8.49 -4.67
C LEU A 171 -0.04 9.41 -3.98
N TRP A 172 1.07 8.89 -3.45
CA TRP A 172 2.14 9.68 -2.83
C TRP A 172 2.64 10.78 -3.74
N ASN A 173 2.89 10.48 -5.01
CA ASN A 173 3.36 11.46 -5.99
C ASN A 173 2.27 12.48 -6.35
N HIS A 174 1.00 12.14 -6.18
CA HIS A 174 -0.14 13.02 -6.42
C HIS A 174 -0.51 13.90 -5.22
N VAL A 175 -0.03 13.56 -4.01
CA VAL A 175 -0.36 14.25 -2.75
C VAL A 175 -0.21 15.77 -2.81
N PRO A 176 0.87 16.36 -3.34
CA PRO A 176 0.99 17.82 -3.38
C PRO A 176 -0.18 18.50 -4.09
N ALA A 177 -0.53 18.01 -5.29
CA ALA A 177 -1.66 18.54 -6.06
C ALA A 177 -3.00 18.32 -5.35
N MET A 178 -3.18 17.19 -4.66
CA MET A 178 -4.38 16.95 -3.85
C MET A 178 -4.48 17.94 -2.68
N LEU A 179 -3.38 18.21 -1.99
CA LEU A 179 -3.37 19.10 -0.83
C LEU A 179 -3.62 20.55 -1.22
N ASP A 180 -3.00 21.01 -2.31
CA ASP A 180 -3.24 22.36 -2.83
C ASP A 180 -4.72 22.53 -3.20
N ARG A 181 -5.31 21.53 -3.87
CA ARG A 181 -6.74 21.57 -4.22
C ARG A 181 -7.66 21.48 -3.00
N ILE A 182 -7.29 20.70 -1.99
CA ILE A 182 -8.05 20.61 -0.72
C ILE A 182 -8.09 21.98 -0.03
N ASP A 183 -6.94 22.66 0.05
CA ASP A 183 -6.84 24.00 0.64
C ASP A 183 -7.69 25.02 -0.12
N GLU A 184 -7.57 25.06 -1.46
CA GLU A 184 -8.36 25.95 -2.32
C GLU A 184 -9.87 25.71 -2.20
N SER A 185 -10.28 24.47 -1.98
CA SER A 185 -11.69 24.09 -1.93
C SER A 185 -12.33 24.32 -0.56
N GLY A 186 -11.54 24.67 0.47
CA GLY A 186 -12.01 24.86 1.84
C GLY A 186 -12.59 23.60 2.49
N ILE A 187 -12.29 22.41 1.95
CA ILE A 187 -12.78 21.15 2.51
C ILE A 187 -11.78 20.64 3.55
N PRO A 188 -12.25 20.04 4.66
CA PRO A 188 -11.33 19.45 5.62
C PRO A 188 -10.59 18.29 4.98
N TYR A 189 -9.29 18.15 5.28
CA TYR A 189 -8.51 16.99 4.88
C TYR A 189 -9.15 15.71 5.44
N PRO A 190 -9.40 14.68 4.61
CA PRO A 190 -10.09 13.49 5.06
C PRO A 190 -9.19 12.66 5.98
N VAL A 191 -9.59 12.53 7.25
CA VAL A 191 -8.91 11.67 8.24
C VAL A 191 -9.66 10.36 8.39
N PHE A 192 -8.94 9.24 8.38
CA PHE A 192 -9.50 7.90 8.48
C PHE A 192 -9.35 7.28 9.87
N GLN A 193 -10.46 6.82 10.42
CA GLN A 193 -10.54 6.02 11.65
C GLN A 193 -10.17 4.55 11.37
N GLU A 194 -10.04 3.77 12.42
CA GLU A 194 -9.77 2.33 12.32
C GLU A 194 -10.81 1.63 11.43
N GLY A 195 -10.33 0.77 10.54
CA GLY A 195 -11.16 0.02 9.59
C GLY A 195 -11.71 0.83 8.42
N GLU A 196 -11.78 2.16 8.46
CA GLU A 196 -12.33 2.96 7.35
C GLU A 196 -11.51 2.82 6.07
N MET A 197 -10.18 2.78 6.20
CA MET A 197 -9.29 2.60 5.05
C MET A 197 -9.48 1.22 4.40
N VAL A 198 -9.75 0.17 5.17
CA VAL A 198 -10.06 -1.16 4.63
C VAL A 198 -11.31 -1.11 3.76
N ASP A 199 -12.37 -0.49 4.29
CA ASP A 199 -13.68 -0.43 3.64
C ASP A 199 -13.62 0.42 2.36
N LEU A 200 -12.94 1.58 2.41
CA LEU A 200 -12.75 2.44 1.25
C LEU A 200 -11.91 1.76 0.14
N LEU A 201 -10.74 1.21 0.49
CA LEU A 201 -9.88 0.53 -0.50
C LEU A 201 -10.58 -0.69 -1.09
N GLY A 202 -11.33 -1.44 -0.27
CA GLY A 202 -12.13 -2.57 -0.73
C GLY A 202 -13.24 -2.13 -1.70
N PHE A 203 -13.97 -1.07 -1.37
CA PHE A 203 -14.98 -0.50 -2.28
C PHE A 203 -14.38 -0.03 -3.60
N LEU A 204 -13.29 0.74 -3.57
CA LEU A 204 -12.64 1.24 -4.79
C LEU A 204 -12.09 0.11 -5.67
N SER A 205 -11.62 -0.97 -5.04
CA SER A 205 -11.15 -2.15 -5.78
C SER A 205 -12.33 -2.89 -6.42
N ALA A 206 -13.41 -3.16 -5.67
CA ALA A 206 -14.56 -3.93 -6.13
C ALA A 206 -15.49 -3.16 -7.08
N PHE A 207 -15.70 -1.86 -6.85
CA PHE A 207 -16.55 -1.02 -7.72
C PHE A 207 -16.02 -1.04 -9.15
N ALA A 208 -14.70 -0.97 -9.27
CA ALA A 208 -14.06 -0.98 -10.55
C ALA A 208 -14.22 -2.33 -11.28
N ASP A 209 -14.49 -3.45 -10.59
CA ASP A 209 -14.69 -4.78 -11.20
C ASP A 209 -16.09 -4.97 -11.84
N VAL A 210 -17.07 -4.11 -11.52
CA VAL A 210 -18.48 -4.28 -11.93
C VAL A 210 -18.90 -3.35 -13.08
N SER A 211 -18.13 -2.31 -13.40
CA SER A 211 -18.50 -1.27 -14.37
C SER A 211 -18.09 -1.56 -15.83
N HIS A 212 -18.28 -2.79 -16.31
CA HIS A 212 -18.06 -3.18 -17.72
C HIS A 212 -19.33 -3.15 -18.55
#